data_AF-A0A850DJS4-F1
#
_entry.id   AF-A0A850DJS4-F1
#
_cell.length_a   1.000
_cell.length_b   1.000
_cell.length_c   1.000
_cell.angle_alpha   90.00
_cell.angle_beta   90.00
_cell.angle_gamma   90.00
#
_symmetry.space_group_name_H-M   'P 1'
#
loop_
_entity.id
_entity.type
_entity.pdbx_description
1 polymer ?
#
loop_
_entity_poly.entity_id
_entity_poly.type
_entity_poly.pdbx_seq_one_letter_code
_entity_poly.pdbx_strand_id
1 'polypeptide(L)'
;MSTFLHTVSSLWQVLLIAILFGAGLPAVFALSIRLLSTEIIDSAGAVRRRRTASIAGMACLLVVVAAIITGILYIMKGFLAHTFGIHMF
;
A
#
# COMPACT_ATOMS: atom_id res chain seq x y z
N MET A 1 13.94 8.97 35.04
CA MET A 1 13.57 7.62 34.57
C MET A 1 12.29 7.58 33.73
N SER A 2 11.40 8.59 33.78
CA SER A 2 10.11 8.59 33.04
C SER A 2 10.21 9.09 31.59
N THR A 3 11.11 10.04 31.30
CA THR A 3 11.30 10.60 29.95
C THR A 3 11.79 9.57 28.94
N PHE A 4 12.79 8.76 29.30
CA PHE A 4 13.31 7.69 28.43
C PHE A 4 12.24 6.67 28.04
N LEU A 5 11.41 6.24 29.01
CA LEU A 5 10.33 5.28 28.75
C LEU A 5 9.27 5.85 27.80
N HIS A 6 8.94 7.14 27.94
CA HIS A 6 8.05 7.84 27.01
C HIS A 6 8.64 7.91 25.60
N THR A 7 9.92 8.28 25.46
CA THR A 7 10.57 8.39 24.14
C THR A 7 10.64 7.03 23.44
N VAL A 8 11.00 5.96 24.16
CA VAL A 8 11.02 4.59 23.63
C VAL A 8 9.62 4.15 23.19
N SER A 9 8.58 4.46 23.98
CA SER A 9 7.19 4.15 23.63
C SER A 9 6.76 4.84 22.34
N SER A 10 7.07 6.13 22.18
CA SER A 10 6.74 6.88 20.96
C SER A 10 7.54 6.40 19.74
N LEU A 11 8.84 6.11 19.92
CA LEU A 11 9.69 5.56 18.86
C LEU A 11 9.17 4.20 18.36
N TRP A 12 8.77 3.32 19.28
CA TRP A 12 8.21 2.02 18.93
C TRP A 12 6.93 2.16 18.10
N GLN A 13 6.06 3.09 18.47
CA GLN A 13 4.83 3.35 17.73
C GLN A 13 5.13 3.87 16.32
N VAL A 14 6.01 4.85 16.17
CA VAL A 14 6.41 5.37 14.84
C VAL A 14 7.09 4.28 14.01
N LEU A 15 7.95 3.47 14.62
CA LEU A 15 8.63 2.35 13.94
C LEU A 15 7.62 1.33 13.39
N LEU A 16 6.60 0.98 14.16
CA LEU A 16 5.55 0.06 13.70
C LEU A 16 4.76 0.64 12.52
N ILE A 17 4.38 1.92 12.57
CA ILE A 17 3.70 2.58 11.45
C ILE A 17 4.65 2.65 10.23
N ALA A 18 5.92 2.98 10.43
CA ALA A 18 6.91 3.07 9.36
C ALA A 18 7.20 1.71 8.71
N ILE A 19 7.21 0.62 9.47
CA ILE A 19 7.34 -0.73 8.90
C ILE A 19 6.06 -1.10 8.13
N LEU A 20 4.89 -0.86 8.73
CA LEU A 20 3.61 -1.25 8.13
C LEU A 20 3.33 -0.49 6.83
N PHE A 21 3.53 0.83 6.82
CA PHE A 21 3.30 1.66 5.64
C PHE A 21 4.52 1.75 4.72
N GLY A 22 5.74 1.78 5.27
CA GLY A 22 6.96 1.90 4.49
C GLY A 22 7.40 0.59 3.84
N ALA A 23 7.39 -0.53 4.58
CA ALA A 23 7.75 -1.84 4.03
C ALA A 23 6.52 -2.65 3.56
N GLY A 24 5.33 -2.40 4.11
CA GLY A 24 4.11 -3.08 3.67
C GLY A 24 3.68 -2.70 2.25
N LEU A 25 3.75 -1.43 1.85
CA LEU A 25 3.41 -1.02 0.48
C LEU A 25 4.32 -1.69 -0.59
N PRO A 26 5.65 -1.67 -0.45
CA PRO A 26 6.56 -2.39 -1.35
C PRO A 26 6.29 -3.90 -1.39
N ALA A 27 5.95 -4.52 -0.24
CA ALA A 27 5.62 -5.94 -0.20
C ALA A 27 4.34 -6.27 -1.00
N VAL A 28 3.30 -5.44 -0.87
CA VAL A 28 2.04 -5.59 -1.63
C VAL A 28 2.27 -5.37 -3.13
N PHE A 29 3.14 -4.42 -3.49
CA PHE A 29 3.54 -4.21 -4.88
C PHE A 29 4.28 -5.43 -5.45
N ALA A 30 5.26 -5.98 -4.71
CA ALA A 30 5.98 -7.19 -5.10
C ALA A 30 5.04 -8.40 -5.25
N LEU A 31 4.06 -8.53 -4.36
CA LEU A 31 3.01 -9.57 -4.45
C LEU A 31 2.17 -9.41 -5.73
N SER A 32 1.83 -8.18 -6.10
CA SER A 32 1.07 -7.87 -7.32
C SER A 32 1.83 -8.32 -8.57
N ILE A 33 3.12 -7.99 -8.67
CA ILE A 33 3.99 -8.42 -9.78
C ILE A 33 4.11 -9.95 -9.81
N ARG A 34 4.27 -10.59 -8.64
CA ARG A 34 4.37 -12.06 -8.55
C ARG A 34 3.10 -12.76 -9.06
N LEU A 35 1.92 -12.25 -8.69
CA LEU A 35 0.64 -12.76 -9.20
C LEU A 35 0.51 -12.53 -10.71
N LEU A 36 0.97 -11.39 -11.19
CA LEU A 36 0.90 -11.01 -12.61
C LEU A 36 1.89 -11.78 -13.51
N SER A 37 2.98 -12.29 -12.94
CA SER A 37 4.01 -13.09 -13.60
C SER A 37 3.74 -14.60 -13.58
N THR A 38 2.62 -15.04 -13.00
CA THR A 38 2.25 -16.47 -12.99
C THR A 38 1.71 -16.87 -14.36
N GLU A 39 2.54 -17.58 -15.13
CA GLU A 39 2.19 -18.17 -16.42
C GLU A 39 1.92 -19.67 -16.25
N ILE A 40 0.93 -20.19 -16.98
CA ILE A 40 0.61 -21.62 -16.97
C ILE A 40 0.85 -22.15 -18.38
N ILE A 41 1.57 -23.27 -18.47
CA ILE A 41 1.74 -24.01 -19.72
C ILE A 41 0.49 -24.89 -19.88
N ASP A 42 -0.28 -24.62 -20.93
CA ASP A 42 -1.44 -25.42 -21.28
C ASP A 42 -0.99 -26.82 -21.76
N SER A 43 -1.89 -27.80 -21.72
CA SER A 43 -1.64 -29.19 -22.11
C SER A 43 -1.18 -29.34 -23.57
N ALA A 44 -1.43 -28.31 -24.38
CA ALA A 44 -0.99 -28.17 -25.78
C ALA A 44 0.37 -27.48 -25.94
N GLY A 45 1.11 -27.23 -24.85
CA GLY A 45 2.40 -26.53 -24.87
C GLY A 45 2.32 -25.01 -25.02
N ALA A 46 1.13 -24.45 -25.12
CA ALA A 46 0.94 -23.00 -25.25
C ALA A 46 1.07 -22.30 -23.88
N VAL A 47 1.96 -21.32 -23.80
CA VAL A 47 2.06 -20.42 -22.63
C VAL A 47 0.83 -19.52 -22.63
N ARG A 48 -0.05 -19.68 -21.64
CA ARG A 48 -1.22 -18.81 -21.47
C ARG A 48 -1.16 -18.09 -20.14
N ARG A 49 -1.21 -16.76 -20.18
CA ARG A 49 -1.33 -15.94 -18.98
C ARG A 49 -2.70 -16.18 -18.35
N ARG A 50 -2.74 -16.55 -17.07
CA ARG A 50 -4.00 -16.80 -16.37
C ARG A 50 -4.74 -15.46 -16.19
N ARG A 51 -5.79 -15.23 -16.97
CA ARG A 51 -6.57 -13.96 -16.95
C ARG A 51 -7.02 -13.57 -15.52
N THR A 52 -7.34 -14.57 -14.68
CA THR A 52 -7.70 -14.39 -13.27
C THR A 52 -6.55 -13.92 -12.39
N ALA A 53 -5.31 -14.38 -12.63
CA ALA A 53 -4.13 -13.93 -11.88
C ALA A 53 -3.76 -12.48 -12.22
N SER A 54 -3.99 -12.07 -13.48
CA SER A 54 -3.81 -10.67 -13.90
C SER A 54 -4.82 -9.73 -13.25
N ILE A 55 -6.09 -10.13 -13.11
CA ILE A 55 -7.12 -9.34 -12.44
C ILE A 55 -6.80 -9.17 -10.94
N ALA A 56 -6.37 -10.25 -10.27
CA ALA A 56 -5.97 -10.20 -8.86
C ALA A 56 -4.76 -9.28 -8.64
N GLY A 57 -3.75 -9.33 -9.52
CA GLY A 57 -2.61 -8.41 -9.48
C GLY A 57 -3.02 -6.95 -9.66
N MET A 58 -3.95 -6.66 -10.59
CA MET A 58 -4.49 -5.31 -10.79
C MET A 58 -5.30 -4.82 -9.60
N ALA A 59 -6.14 -5.67 -9.00
CA ALA A 59 -6.90 -5.31 -7.80
C ALA A 59 -5.98 -4.97 -6.63
N CYS A 60 -4.92 -5.75 -6.43
CA CYS A 60 -3.91 -5.52 -5.40
C CYS A 60 -3.18 -4.18 -5.61
N LEU A 61 -2.83 -3.85 -6.86
CA LEU A 61 -2.22 -2.57 -7.21
C LEU A 61 -3.19 -1.40 -6.97
N LEU A 62 -4.48 -1.58 -7.28
CA LEU A 62 -5.51 -0.56 -7.03
C LEU A 62 -5.67 -0.27 -5.53
N VAL A 63 -5.62 -1.30 -4.69
CA VAL A 63 -5.63 -1.15 -3.22
C VAL A 63 -4.43 -0.33 -2.73
N VAL A 64 -3.23 -0.57 -3.27
CA VAL A 64 -2.03 0.22 -2.94
C VAL A 64 -2.21 1.68 -3.32
N VAL A 65 -2.67 1.95 -4.54
CA VAL A 65 -2.92 3.31 -5.01
C VAL A 65 -3.97 4.02 -4.14
N ALA A 66 -5.06 3.32 -3.80
CA ALA A 66 -6.09 3.85 -2.91
C ALA A 66 -5.52 4.20 -1.54
N ALA A 67 -4.72 3.31 -0.93
CA ALA A 67 -4.06 3.57 0.35
C ALA A 67 -3.13 4.80 0.31
N ILE A 68 -2.36 4.95 -0.77
CA ILE A 68 -1.49 6.12 -0.99
C ILE A 68 -2.34 7.40 -1.08
N ILE A 69 -3.38 7.40 -1.90
CA ILE A 69 -4.27 8.56 -2.07
C ILE A 69 -4.91 8.93 -0.74
N THR A 70 -5.46 7.96 0.00
CA THR A 70 -6.07 8.20 1.32
C THR A 70 -5.06 8.77 2.31
N GLY A 71 -3.83 8.23 2.37
CA GLY A 71 -2.77 8.74 3.23
C GLY A 71 -2.39 10.19 2.89
N ILE A 72 -2.25 10.49 1.61
CA ILE A 72 -1.94 11.85 1.12
C ILE A 72 -3.09 12.81 1.48
N LEU A 73 -4.34 12.44 1.20
CA LEU A 73 -5.52 13.26 1.54
C LEU A 73 -5.63 13.50 3.04
N TYR A 74 -5.30 12.50 3.86
CA TYR A 74 -5.31 12.62 5.32
C TYR A 74 -4.25 13.61 5.83
N ILE A 75 -3.02 13.54 5.28
CA ILE A 75 -1.95 14.49 5.62
C ILE A 75 -2.30 15.90 5.11
N MET A 76 -2.85 16.00 3.89
CA MET A 76 -3.16 17.27 3.23
C MET A 76 -4.50 17.86 3.64
N LYS A 77 -5.30 17.25 4.51
CA LYS A 77 -6.65 17.72 4.83
C LYS A 77 -6.71 19.19 5.26
N GLY A 78 -5.73 19.64 6.04
CA GLY A 78 -5.62 21.04 6.47
C GLY A 78 -5.25 21.99 5.32
N PHE A 79 -4.42 21.52 4.39
CA PHE A 79 -4.07 22.26 3.17
C PHE A 79 -5.23 22.30 2.17
N LEU A 80 -5.99 21.21 1.99
CA LEU A 80 -7.16 21.18 1.13
C LEU A 80 -8.27 22.11 1.63
N ALA A 81 -8.51 22.11 2.95
CA ALA A 81 -9.47 23.02 3.56
C ALA A 81 -9.07 24.49 3.39
N HIS A 82 -7.79 24.82 3.57
CA HIS A 82 -7.30 26.20 3.53
C HIS A 82 -7.05 26.73 2.11
N THR A 83 -6.59 25.89 1.17
CA THR A 83 -6.22 26.32 -0.20
C THR A 83 -7.33 26.07 -1.22
N PHE A 84 -8.16 25.04 -1.05
CA PHE A 84 -9.22 24.69 -2.00
C PHE A 84 -10.65 24.92 -1.46
N GLY A 85 -10.82 25.20 -0.16
CA GLY A 85 -12.15 25.40 0.45
C GLY A 85 -13.02 24.13 0.49
N ILE A 86 -12.43 22.96 0.21
CA ILE A 86 -13.12 21.67 0.23
C ILE A 86 -12.91 21.04 1.60
N HIS A 87 -13.95 21.04 2.44
CA HIS A 87 -13.96 20.36 3.74
C HIS A 87 -14.09 18.84 3.53
N MET A 88 -12.96 18.15 3.37
CA MET A 88 -12.91 16.70 3.56
C MET A 88 -12.67 16.41 5.05
N PHE A 89 -13.77 16.11 5.75
CA PHE A 89 -13.90 15.75 7.18
C PHE A 89 -13.70 16.89 8.20
#